data_AF-A0A397W1Q0-F1
#
_entry.id   AF-A0A397W1Q0-F1
#
_cell.length_a   1.000
_cell.length_b   1.000
_cell.length_c   1.000
_cell.angle_alpha   90.00
_cell.angle_beta   90.00
_cell.angle_gamma   90.00
#
_symmetry.space_group_name_H-M   'P 1'
#
loop_
_entity.id
_entity.type
_entity.pdbx_description
1 polymer ?
#
loop_
_entity_poly.entity_id
_entity_poly.type
_entity_poly.pdbx_seq_one_letter_code
_entity_poly.pdbx_strand_id
1 'polypeptide(L)'
;MPNRQIFKVHSIILNFRCFYLREKLSKTFYNEKNIKKISAPNISITIFEIVIKYIYGGIVLFNKVDAPTILDLLVTANEFGLEELGNAAQTQLVENHASWNKF
;
A
#
# COMPACT_ATOMS: atom_id res chain seq x y z
N MET A 1 -1.20 23.52 3.07
CA MET A 1 -0.64 22.64 4.11
C MET A 1 -0.44 21.27 3.47
N PRO A 2 0.72 20.61 3.55
CA PRO A 2 0.81 19.24 3.06
C PRO A 2 -0.17 18.41 3.88
N ASN A 3 -1.10 17.74 3.21
CA ASN A 3 -2.08 16.88 3.86
C ASN A 3 -1.30 15.76 4.57
N ARG A 4 -1.30 15.75 5.91
CA ARG A 4 -0.57 14.76 6.72
C ARG A 4 -1.58 13.95 7.50
N GLN A 5 -1.58 12.64 7.28
CA GLN A 5 -2.44 11.70 7.99
C GLN A 5 -1.61 10.74 8.83
N ILE A 6 -2.05 10.49 10.07
CA ILE A 6 -1.42 9.55 11.00
C ILE A 6 -2.21 8.25 11.01
N PHE A 7 -1.53 7.15 10.71
CA PHE A 7 -2.08 5.80 10.80
C PHE A 7 -1.51 5.11 12.04
N LYS A 8 -2.39 4.70 12.97
CA LYS A 8 -2.01 3.89 14.13
C LYS A 8 -2.28 2.43 13.80
N VAL A 9 -1.23 1.62 13.75
CA VAL A 9 -1.27 0.22 13.31
C VAL A 9 -0.33 -0.64 14.14
N HIS A 10 -0.60 -1.94 14.18
CA HIS A 10 0.16 -2.93 14.92
C HIS A 10 1.39 -3.40 14.13
N SER A 11 2.58 -3.23 14.71
CA SER A 11 3.86 -3.62 14.11
C SER A 11 3.93 -5.11 13.80
N ILE A 12 3.32 -5.97 14.61
CA ILE A 12 3.32 -7.43 14.40
C ILE A 12 2.63 -7.82 13.09
N ILE A 13 1.51 -7.18 12.75
CA ILE A 13 0.78 -7.43 11.51
C ILE A 13 1.60 -6.93 10.31
N LEU A 14 2.13 -5.71 10.39
CA LEU A 14 2.98 -5.16 9.33
C LEU A 14 4.21 -6.04 9.08
N ASN A 15 4.89 -6.45 10.15
CA ASN A 15 6.06 -7.33 10.08
C ASN A 15 5.72 -8.63 9.38
N PHE A 16 4.61 -9.28 9.72
CA PHE A 16 4.26 -10.57 9.14
C PHE A 16 3.86 -10.45 7.65
N ARG A 17 3.13 -9.39 7.29
CA ARG A 17 2.46 -9.27 5.99
C ARG A 17 3.22 -8.49 4.93
N CYS A 18 4.23 -7.68 5.29
CA CYS A 18 4.95 -6.84 4.35
C CYS A 18 6.45 -6.76 4.69
N PHE A 19 7.29 -7.31 3.82
CA PHE A 19 8.74 -7.32 4.01
C PHE A 19 9.34 -5.91 4.03
N TYR A 20 8.90 -5.02 3.13
CA TYR A 20 9.36 -3.63 3.11
C TYR A 20 9.11 -2.92 4.45
N LEU A 21 7.90 -3.07 5.01
CA LEU A 21 7.58 -2.46 6.30
C LEU A 21 8.31 -3.13 7.46
N ARG A 22 8.55 -4.44 7.40
CA ARG A 22 9.40 -5.17 8.35
C ARG A 22 10.81 -4.58 8.42
N GLU A 23 11.43 -4.37 7.25
CA GLU A 23 12.76 -3.76 7.13
C GLU A 23 12.79 -2.32 7.62
N LYS A 24 11.72 -1.56 7.35
CA LYS A 24 11.62 -0.17 7.82
C LYS A 24 11.43 -0.11 9.34
N LEU A 25 10.63 -1.02 9.90
CA LEU A 25 10.41 -1.15 11.34
C LEU A 25 11.66 -1.64 12.08
N SER A 26 12.44 -2.56 11.51
CA SER A 26 13.67 -3.07 12.15
C SER A 26 14.71 -1.96 12.36
N LYS A 27 14.78 -0.99 11.44
CA LYS A 27 15.66 0.19 11.49
C LYS A 27 15.11 1.36 12.32
N THR A 28 13.89 1.24 12.85
CA THR A 28 13.23 2.29 13.63
C THR A 28 13.23 1.96 15.11
N PHE A 29 13.63 2.92 15.96
CA PHE A 29 13.64 2.78 17.42
C PHE A 29 12.29 3.13 18.05
N TYR A 30 12.03 2.54 19.21
CA TYR A 30 10.87 2.89 20.03
C TYR A 30 11.09 4.25 20.70
N ASN A 31 10.02 5.03 20.85
CA ASN A 31 10.03 6.24 21.66
C ASN A 31 9.66 5.95 23.13
N GLU A 32 9.58 6.99 23.95
CA GLU A 32 9.21 6.94 25.38
C GLU A 32 7.82 6.32 25.66
N LYS A 33 6.97 6.20 24.64
CA LYS A 33 5.64 5.57 24.72
C LYS A 33 5.63 4.16 24.14
N ASN A 34 6.79 3.56 23.88
CA ASN A 34 6.93 2.27 23.20
C ASN A 34 6.27 2.22 21.81
N ILE A 35 6.32 3.33 21.07
CA ILE A 35 5.78 3.44 19.70
C ILE A 35 6.93 3.72 18.71
N LYS A 36 6.94 3.01 17.58
CA LYS A 36 7.80 3.32 16.43
C LYS A 36 7.09 4.31 15.51
N LYS A 37 7.77 5.39 15.11
CA LYS A 37 7.25 6.38 14.15
C LYS A 37 8.04 6.30 12.85
N ILE A 38 7.32 6.11 11.75
CA ILE A 38 7.89 6.03 10.40
C ILE A 38 7.24 7.10 9.53
N SER A 39 8.05 7.80 8.73
CA SER A 39 7.56 8.73 7.71
C SER A 39 7.57 8.07 6.32
N ALA A 40 6.56 8.36 5.52
CA ALA A 40 6.43 7.92 4.13
C ALA A 40 5.96 9.09 3.26
N PRO A 41 6.82 10.11 3.03
CA PRO A 41 6.41 11.34 2.33
C PRO A 41 6.13 11.14 0.84
N ASN A 42 6.63 10.05 0.25
CA ASN A 42 6.52 9.76 -1.18
C ASN A 42 5.29 8.91 -1.54
N ILE A 43 4.46 8.55 -0.55
CA ILE A 43 3.28 7.71 -0.75
C ILE A 43 2.05 8.55 -0.49
N SER A 44 1.09 8.54 -1.42
CA SER A 44 -0.16 9.26 -1.22
C SER A 44 -0.96 8.64 -0.06
N ILE A 45 -1.73 9.47 0.64
CA ILE A 45 -2.57 9.03 1.76
C ILE A 45 -3.55 7.94 1.31
N THR A 46 -4.19 8.14 0.16
CA THR A 46 -5.17 7.21 -0.42
C THR A 46 -4.55 5.84 -0.67
N ILE A 47 -3.37 5.82 -1.28
CA ILE A 47 -2.65 4.57 -1.58
C ILE A 47 -2.23 3.86 -0.29
N PHE A 48 -1.68 4.60 0.67
CA PHE A 48 -1.27 4.01 1.94
C PHE A 48 -2.48 3.45 2.72
N GLU A 49 -3.64 4.10 2.65
CA GLU A 49 -4.87 3.59 3.26
C GLU A 49 -5.32 2.26 2.63
N ILE A 50 -5.28 2.14 1.30
CA ILE A 50 -5.59 0.89 0.59
C ILE A 50 -4.62 -0.22 1.00
N VAL A 51 -3.31 0.08 1.01
CA VAL A 51 -2.26 -0.88 1.41
C VAL A 51 -2.45 -1.36 2.86
N ILE A 52 -2.75 -0.47 3.79
CA ILE A 52 -3.00 -0.85 5.19
C ILE A 52 -4.26 -1.71 5.31
N LYS A 53 -5.36 -1.34 4.63
CA LYS A 53 -6.59 -2.16 4.60
C LYS A 53 -6.32 -3.56 4.04
N TYR A 54 -5.56 -3.65 2.95
CA TYR A 54 -5.14 -4.92 2.35
C TYR A 54 -4.28 -5.75 3.31
N ILE A 55 -3.29 -5.15 3.98
CA ILE A 55 -2.42 -5.85 4.94
C ILE A 55 -3.22 -6.49 6.07
N TYR A 56 -4.28 -5.83 6.53
CA TYR A 56 -5.14 -6.33 7.62
C TYR A 56 -6.21 -7.32 7.13
N GLY A 57 -6.85 -7.04 6.00
CA GLY A 57 -8.02 -7.78 5.54
C GLY A 57 -7.74 -8.82 4.46
N GLY A 58 -6.60 -8.75 3.79
CA GLY A 58 -6.26 -9.58 2.62
C GLY A 58 -7.14 -9.31 1.39
N ILE A 59 -8.00 -8.30 1.43
CA ILE A 59 -8.97 -8.00 0.37
C ILE A 59 -8.75 -6.55 -0.10
N VAL A 60 -8.81 -6.35 -1.41
CA VAL A 60 -8.83 -5.04 -2.06
C VAL A 60 -10.09 -4.92 -2.91
N LEU A 61 -10.75 -3.76 -2.85
CA LEU A 61 -11.90 -3.44 -3.69
C LEU A 61 -11.53 -2.22 -4.54
N PHE A 62 -11.58 -2.36 -5.86
CA PHE A 62 -11.27 -1.30 -6.81
C PHE A 62 -12.50 -0.47 -7.21
N ASN A 63 -13.64 -0.67 -6.53
CA ASN A 63 -14.87 0.05 -6.87
C ASN A 63 -14.68 1.55 -6.67
N LYS A 64 -14.93 2.34 -7.73
CA LYS A 64 -14.77 3.81 -7.73
C LYS A 64 -13.32 4.30 -7.50
N VAL A 65 -12.32 3.45 -7.69
CA VAL A 65 -10.90 3.86 -7.75
C VAL A 65 -10.55 4.12 -9.21
N ASP A 66 -10.01 5.30 -9.51
CA ASP A 66 -9.62 5.64 -10.88
C ASP A 66 -8.34 4.92 -11.34
N ALA A 67 -8.15 4.81 -12.65
CA ALA A 67 -7.00 4.13 -13.24
C ALA A 67 -5.63 4.69 -12.77
N PRO A 68 -5.42 6.02 -12.67
CA PRO A 68 -4.17 6.57 -12.13
C PRO A 68 -3.89 6.11 -10.70
N THR A 69 -4.89 6.09 -9.82
CA THR A 69 -4.72 5.60 -8.44
C THR A 69 -4.42 4.10 -8.42
N ILE A 70 -5.01 3.30 -9.32
CA ILE A 70 -4.68 1.87 -9.41
C ILE A 70 -3.25 1.66 -9.91
N LEU A 71 -2.76 2.50 -10.84
CA LEU A 71 -1.37 2.46 -11.30
C LEU A 71 -0.39 2.82 -10.17
N ASP A 72 -0.67 3.87 -9.39
CA ASP A 72 0.14 4.23 -8.22
C ASP A 72 0.13 3.12 -7.15
N LEU A 73 -1.00 2.43 -7.00
CA LEU A 73 -1.10 1.27 -6.11
C LEU A 73 -0.25 0.12 -6.61
N LEU A 74 -0.24 -0.17 -7.91
CA LEU A 74 0.63 -1.18 -8.52
C LEU A 74 2.11 -0.88 -8.26
N VAL A 75 2.54 0.36 -8.48
CA VAL A 75 3.92 0.80 -8.19
C VAL A 75 4.25 0.60 -6.71
N THR A 76 3.38 1.05 -5.81
CA THR A 76 3.58 0.92 -4.36
C THR A 76 3.59 -0.55 -3.92
N ALA A 77 2.70 -1.39 -4.46
CA ALA A 77 2.65 -2.82 -4.16
C ALA A 77 3.94 -3.52 -4.58
N ASN A 78 4.49 -3.18 -5.75
CA ASN A 78 5.78 -3.67 -6.21
C ASN A 78 6.93 -3.23 -5.29
N GLU A 79 6.99 -1.95 -4.92
CA GLU A 79 7.98 -1.45 -3.95
C GLU A 79 7.88 -2.15 -2.58
N PHE A 80 6.67 -2.50 -2.17
CA PHE A 80 6.41 -3.12 -0.87
C PHE A 80 6.58 -4.65 -0.90
N GLY A 81 6.75 -5.25 -2.08
CA GLY A 81 6.79 -6.70 -2.29
C GLY A 81 5.46 -7.39 -2.02
N LEU A 82 4.33 -6.73 -2.31
CA LEU A 82 2.97 -7.25 -2.14
C LEU A 82 2.46 -7.83 -3.48
N GLU A 83 2.98 -8.98 -3.87
CA GLU A 83 2.74 -9.60 -5.18
C GLU A 83 1.25 -9.78 -5.52
N GLU A 84 0.47 -10.37 -4.62
CA GLU A 84 -0.97 -10.58 -4.82
C GLU A 84 -1.74 -9.26 -5.04
N LEU A 85 -1.38 -8.20 -4.30
CA LEU A 85 -1.98 -6.87 -4.48
C LEU A 85 -1.58 -6.25 -5.83
N GLY A 86 -0.31 -6.41 -6.22
CA GLY A 86 0.19 -5.99 -7.52
C GLY A 86 -0.54 -6.68 -8.67
N ASN A 87 -0.68 -8.01 -8.60
CA ASN A 87 -1.41 -8.79 -9.61
C ASN A 87 -2.88 -8.37 -9.70
N ALA A 88 -3.54 -8.10 -8.56
CA ALA A 88 -4.90 -7.60 -8.54
C ALA A 88 -5.03 -6.22 -9.20
N ALA A 89 -4.13 -5.29 -8.89
CA ALA A 89 -4.12 -3.95 -9.49
C ALA A 89 -3.83 -4.00 -11.00
N GLN A 90 -2.89 -4.85 -11.42
CA GLN A 90 -2.56 -5.05 -12.84
C GLN A 90 -3.75 -5.63 -13.61
N THR A 91 -4.40 -6.67 -13.06
CA THR A 91 -5.60 -7.28 -13.66
C THR A 91 -6.69 -6.23 -13.86
N GLN A 92 -6.96 -5.42 -12.82
CA GLN A 92 -7.94 -4.35 -12.88
C GLN A 92 -7.65 -3.31 -13.98
N LEU A 93 -6.38 -2.96 -14.20
CA LEU A 93 -6.00 -2.02 -15.26
C LEU A 93 -6.22 -2.63 -16.66
N VAL A 94 -5.84 -3.90 -16.84
CA VAL A 94 -5.97 -4.59 -18.13
C VAL A 94 -7.45 -4.81 -18.49
N GLU A 95 -8.28 -5.25 -17.56
CA GLU A 95 -9.70 -5.51 -17.80
C GLU A 95 -10.47 -4.23 -18.15
N ASN A 96 -10.20 -3.12 -17.46
CA ASN A 96 -10.84 -1.82 -17.74
C ASN A 96 -10.37 -1.18 -19.05
N HIS A 97 -9.25 -1.64 -19.59
CA HIS A 97 -8.69 -1.18 -20.86
C HIS A 97 -8.54 -2.31 -21.88
N ALA A 98 -9.42 -3.33 -21.84
CA ALA A 98 -9.38 -4.46 -22.77
C ALA A 98 -9.38 -4.03 -24.26
N SER A 99 -9.86 -2.83 -24.57
CA SER A 99 -9.77 -2.21 -25.90
C SER A 99 -8.35 -1.92 -26.38
N TRP A 100 -7.34 -1.83 -25.50
CA TRP A 100 -5.93 -1.64 -25.87
C TRP A 100 -5.29 -2.91 -26.45
N ASN A 101 -5.92 -4.07 -26.24
CA ASN A 101 -5.47 -5.35 -26.79
C ASN A 101 -6.08 -5.67 -28.16
N LYS A 102 -6.84 -4.73 -28.75
CA LYS A 102 -7.35 -4.86 -30.13
C LYS A 102 -6.32 -4.26 -31.09
N PHE A 103 -5.40 -5.12 -31.55
CA PHE A 103 -4.67 -4.91 -32.80
C PHE A 103 -5.47 -5.47 -33.97
#